data_AF-A0A7K3GZN6-F1
#
_entry.id   AF-A0A7K3GZN6-F1
#
_cell.length_a   1.000
_cell.length_b   1.000
_cell.length_c   1.000
_cell.angle_alpha   90.00
_cell.angle_beta   90.00
_cell.angle_gamma   90.00
#
_symmetry.space_group_name_H-M   'P 1'
#
loop_
_entity.id
_entity.type
_entity.pdbx_description
1 polymer ?
#
loop_
_entity_poly.entity_id
_entity_poly.type
_entity_poly.pdbx_seq_one_letter_code
_entity_poly.pdbx_strand_id
1 'polypeptide(L)'
;MRNFKNKTVSVVLGGVMAGGLLLAAGSPAAAASCSVRAGNVQKTGASTGDSWVTGYGAWTGSGCGYMKIKIQRKVLGIWVTSNSDGWNASGDSSGNVSVRNKCSGTDTWRVWIDGENTDSRTGPTKSITC
;
A
#
# COMPACT_ATOMS: atom_id res chain seq x y z
N MET A 1 -18.41 -16.34 15.58
CA MET A 1 -19.04 -16.68 14.28
C MET A 1 -20.18 -15.71 14.02
N ARG A 2 -20.15 -15.06 12.85
CA ARG A 2 -21.24 -14.41 12.08
C ARG A 2 -22.32 -13.64 12.86
N ASN A 3 -22.14 -12.32 13.00
CA ASN A 3 -23.27 -11.40 13.16
C ASN A 3 -23.69 -10.89 11.77
N PHE A 4 -24.79 -11.43 11.27
CA PHE A 4 -25.49 -10.96 10.07
C PHE A 4 -26.06 -9.56 10.36
N LYS A 5 -25.56 -8.53 9.69
CA LYS A 5 -26.19 -7.21 9.68
C LYS A 5 -27.49 -7.30 8.88
N ASN A 6 -28.58 -6.89 9.54
CA ASN A 6 -29.93 -6.78 8.97
C ASN A 6 -29.91 -6.04 7.62
N LYS A 7 -30.49 -6.70 6.62
CA LYS A 7 -30.76 -6.17 5.30
C LYS A 7 -32.07 -5.36 5.40
N THR A 8 -31.98 -4.04 5.53
CA THR A 8 -33.17 -3.19 5.54
C THR A 8 -33.69 -3.07 4.11
N VAL A 9 -34.88 -3.62 3.89
CA VAL A 9 -35.66 -3.55 2.66
C VAL A 9 -36.20 -2.12 2.51
N SER A 10 -35.85 -1.43 1.42
CA SER A 10 -36.47 -0.15 1.05
C SER A 10 -37.87 -0.40 0.50
N VAL A 11 -38.88 0.00 1.26
CA VAL A 11 -40.24 0.20 0.78
C VAL A 11 -40.32 1.60 0.18
N VAL A 12 -40.46 1.67 -1.14
CA VAL A 12 -40.82 2.91 -1.86
C VAL A 12 -42.33 3.06 -1.78
N LEU A 13 -42.81 4.07 -1.04
CA LEU A 13 -44.19 4.55 -1.17
C LEU A 13 -44.21 6.08 -1.21
N GLY A 14 -44.42 6.57 -2.44
CA GLY A 14 -45.20 7.73 -2.84
C GLY A 14 -45.28 8.97 -1.96
N GLY A 15 -44.94 10.12 -2.56
CA GLY A 15 -45.73 11.33 -2.32
C GLY A 15 -44.98 12.66 -2.45
N VAL A 16 -45.38 13.40 -3.49
CA VAL A 16 -45.55 14.87 -3.50
C VAL A 16 -44.30 15.72 -3.72
N MET A 17 -44.24 16.24 -4.95
CA MET A 17 -43.46 17.39 -5.39
C MET A 17 -43.93 18.65 -4.62
N ALA A 18 -43.05 19.25 -3.83
CA ALA A 18 -43.22 20.62 -3.36
C ALA A 18 -41.85 21.25 -3.04
N GLY A 19 -41.52 22.29 -3.82
CA GLY A 19 -40.65 23.42 -3.48
C GLY A 19 -39.46 23.17 -2.54
N GLY A 20 -38.28 23.05 -3.13
CA GLY A 20 -37.02 23.17 -2.40
C GLY A 20 -35.93 22.43 -3.14
N LEU A 21 -35.12 23.17 -3.90
CA LEU A 21 -33.83 22.70 -4.36
C LEU A 21 -32.94 22.45 -3.13
N LEU A 22 -33.15 21.30 -2.48
CA LEU A 22 -32.17 20.74 -1.57
C LEU A 22 -31.06 20.24 -2.47
N LEU A 23 -30.05 21.09 -2.66
CA LEU A 23 -28.72 20.64 -3.02
C LEU A 23 -28.32 19.61 -1.97
N ALA A 24 -28.64 18.34 -2.23
CA ALA A 24 -27.90 17.23 -1.70
C ALA A 24 -26.51 17.30 -2.34
N ALA A 25 -25.74 18.31 -1.96
CA ALA A 25 -24.29 18.28 -1.99
C ALA A 25 -23.85 17.26 -0.93
N GLY A 26 -24.24 16.00 -1.13
CA GLY A 26 -23.32 14.92 -0.86
C GLY A 26 -22.20 15.11 -1.86
N SER A 27 -21.29 16.05 -1.55
CA SER A 27 -19.98 16.09 -2.15
C SER A 27 -19.53 14.63 -2.21
N PRO A 28 -19.16 14.09 -3.39
CA PRO A 28 -18.53 12.77 -3.38
C PRO A 28 -17.42 12.89 -2.34
N ALA A 29 -17.50 12.09 -1.27
CA ALA A 29 -16.44 12.03 -0.27
C ALA A 29 -15.16 11.94 -1.07
N ALA A 30 -14.35 13.02 -1.04
CA ALA A 30 -13.30 13.21 -2.03
C ALA A 30 -12.49 11.92 -2.02
N ALA A 31 -12.54 11.17 -3.13
CA ALA A 31 -11.86 9.90 -3.21
C ALA A 31 -10.41 10.18 -2.80
N ALA A 32 -9.96 9.57 -1.71
CA ALA A 32 -8.61 9.76 -1.22
C ALA A 32 -7.68 9.52 -2.42
N SER A 33 -6.95 10.55 -2.81
CA SER A 33 -6.20 10.56 -4.07
C SER A 33 -4.86 9.82 -3.95
N CYS A 34 -4.69 9.06 -2.86
CA CYS A 34 -3.46 8.38 -2.55
C CYS A 34 -3.16 7.29 -3.58
N SER A 35 -2.03 7.47 -4.25
CA SER A 35 -1.45 6.51 -5.17
C SER A 35 -0.11 6.06 -4.64
N VAL A 36 0.10 4.74 -4.57
CA VAL A 36 1.38 4.16 -4.16
C VAL A 36 2.08 3.50 -5.33
N ARG A 37 3.41 3.44 -5.26
CA ARG A 37 4.26 2.81 -6.25
C ARG A 37 5.31 1.98 -5.53
N ALA A 38 5.31 0.68 -5.78
CA ALA A 38 6.39 -0.19 -5.37
C ALA A 38 7.55 -0.05 -6.37
N GLY A 39 8.72 0.33 -5.87
CA GLY A 39 9.91 0.53 -6.66
C GLY A 39 10.76 -0.73 -6.79
N ASN A 40 12.02 -0.52 -7.17
CA ASN A 40 13.01 -1.57 -7.34
C ASN A 40 13.62 -2.02 -6.01
N VAL A 41 14.27 -3.18 -6.08
CA VAL A 41 15.23 -3.65 -5.08
C VAL A 41 16.65 -3.45 -5.61
N GLN A 42 17.57 -3.03 -4.75
CA GLN A 42 18.97 -2.80 -5.08
C GLN A 42 19.89 -3.40 -4.02
N LYS A 43 21.05 -3.90 -4.44
CA LYS A 43 22.12 -4.26 -3.51
C LYS A 43 22.71 -2.98 -2.95
N THR A 44 22.75 -2.87 -1.63
CA THR A 44 23.24 -1.71 -0.89
C THR A 44 24.15 -2.22 0.22
N GLY A 45 25.43 -2.36 -0.06
CA GLY A 45 26.40 -2.93 0.87
C GLY A 45 27.75 -3.05 0.20
N ALA A 46 28.81 -3.09 0.99
CA ALA A 46 30.18 -3.20 0.48
C ALA A 46 30.47 -4.62 -0.02
N SER A 47 31.40 -4.75 -0.96
CA SER A 47 31.93 -6.04 -1.40
C SER A 47 32.64 -6.81 -0.27
N THR A 48 33.03 -6.11 0.79
CA THR A 48 33.64 -6.64 2.01
C THR A 48 32.87 -6.13 3.23
N GLY A 49 32.21 -7.03 3.96
CA GLY A 49 31.33 -6.72 5.10
C GLY A 49 29.88 -7.16 4.89
N ASP A 50 28.95 -6.57 5.64
CA ASP A 50 27.54 -6.91 5.55
C ASP A 50 26.92 -6.43 4.23
N SER A 51 26.46 -7.37 3.40
CA SER A 51 25.67 -7.08 2.22
C SER A 51 24.19 -6.90 2.60
N TRP A 52 23.55 -5.88 2.01
CA TRP A 52 22.12 -5.64 2.18
C TRP A 52 21.42 -5.53 0.83
N VAL A 53 20.13 -5.79 0.83
CA VAL A 53 19.21 -5.38 -0.23
C VAL A 53 18.29 -4.31 0.33
N THR A 54 18.17 -3.20 -0.38
CA THR A 54 17.19 -2.15 -0.09
C THR A 54 16.06 -2.21 -1.10
N GLY A 55 14.82 -2.27 -0.60
CA GLY A 55 13.61 -2.10 -1.38
C GLY A 55 13.07 -0.70 -1.24
N TYR A 56 12.66 -0.08 -2.35
CA TYR A 56 12.15 1.29 -2.39
C TYR A 56 10.66 1.34 -2.72
N GLY A 57 9.96 2.33 -2.18
CA GLY A 57 8.59 2.65 -2.53
C GLY A 57 8.36 4.15 -2.50
N ALA A 58 7.25 4.59 -3.10
CA ALA A 58 6.84 5.98 -3.11
C ALA A 58 5.32 6.10 -3.05
N TRP A 59 4.84 7.27 -2.62
CA TRP A 59 3.43 7.63 -2.65
C TRP A 59 3.24 9.08 -3.06
N THR A 60 2.05 9.38 -3.57
CA THR A 60 1.60 10.71 -3.96
C THR A 60 0.10 10.85 -3.72
N GLY A 61 -0.39 12.07 -3.51
CA GLY A 61 -1.79 12.32 -3.17
C GLY A 61 -1.96 12.51 -1.66
N SER A 62 -3.19 12.79 -1.23
CA SER A 62 -3.49 13.09 0.16
C SER A 62 -4.22 11.94 0.85
N GLY A 63 -4.11 11.89 2.18
CA GLY A 63 -4.90 10.97 3.00
C GLY A 63 -4.53 9.50 2.81
N CYS A 64 -3.26 9.18 2.59
CA CYS A 64 -2.80 7.79 2.42
C CYS A 64 -3.05 6.89 3.64
N GLY A 65 -3.25 7.49 4.82
CA GLY A 65 -3.49 6.75 6.06
C GLY A 65 -2.22 6.09 6.58
N TYR A 66 -2.39 4.97 7.27
CA TYR A 66 -1.27 4.13 7.68
C TYR A 66 -0.72 3.34 6.48
N MET A 67 0.58 3.47 6.25
CA MET A 67 1.33 2.88 5.15
C MET A 67 2.19 1.73 5.64
N LYS A 68 2.46 0.76 4.76
CA LYS A 68 3.36 -0.36 5.03
C LYS A 68 4.17 -0.73 3.80
N ILE A 69 5.48 -0.85 3.96
CA ILE A 69 6.39 -1.41 2.94
C ILE A 69 6.93 -2.73 3.43
N LYS A 70 7.14 -3.67 2.51
CA LYS A 70 7.74 -4.99 2.74
C LYS A 70 8.78 -5.24 1.66
N ILE A 71 9.95 -5.71 2.07
CA ILE A 71 10.88 -6.38 1.17
C ILE A 71 10.63 -7.88 1.29
N GLN A 72 10.37 -8.52 0.15
CA GLN A 72 10.04 -9.93 0.07
C GLN A 72 11.14 -10.69 -0.67
N ARG A 73 11.44 -11.88 -0.19
CA ARG A 73 12.35 -12.85 -0.81
C ARG A 73 11.55 -14.04 -1.33
N LYS A 74 11.96 -14.58 -2.47
CA LYS A 74 11.40 -15.82 -3.01
C LYS A 74 12.08 -17.02 -2.37
N VAL A 75 11.31 -17.86 -1.67
CA VAL A 75 11.77 -19.08 -1.02
C VAL A 75 10.88 -20.23 -1.52
N LEU A 76 11.48 -21.22 -2.18
CA LEU A 76 10.77 -22.39 -2.73
C LEU A 76 9.54 -22.02 -3.58
N GLY A 77 9.65 -20.94 -4.37
CA GLY A 77 8.56 -20.46 -5.24
C GLY A 77 7.58 -19.50 -4.58
N ILE A 78 7.61 -19.36 -3.25
CA ILE A 78 6.69 -18.52 -2.47
C ILE A 78 7.37 -17.22 -2.06
N TRP A 79 6.62 -16.12 -2.02
CA TRP A 79 7.11 -14.83 -1.55
C TRP A 79 6.95 -14.70 -0.04
N VAL A 80 8.06 -14.57 0.66
CA VAL A 80 8.12 -14.43 2.12
C VAL A 80 8.59 -13.02 2.46
N THR A 81 7.91 -12.35 3.39
CA THR A 81 8.37 -11.04 3.91
C THR A 81 9.63 -11.24 4.74
N SER A 82 10.72 -10.61 4.31
CA SER A 82 12.00 -10.66 5.03
C SER A 82 12.15 -9.50 6.00
N ASN A 83 11.70 -8.31 5.61
CA ASN A 83 11.61 -7.16 6.50
C ASN A 83 10.45 -6.25 6.09
N SER A 84 9.97 -5.42 7.00
CA SER A 84 8.88 -4.47 6.76
C SER A 84 9.01 -3.24 7.64
N ASP A 85 8.46 -2.14 7.17
CA ASP A 85 8.31 -0.91 7.95
C ASP A 85 6.90 -0.33 7.74
N GLY A 86 6.42 0.44 8.71
CA GLY A 86 5.08 1.03 8.66
C GLY A 86 5.02 2.39 9.35
N TRP A 87 4.34 3.34 8.71
CA TRP A 87 4.31 4.74 9.13
C TRP A 87 2.98 5.39 8.79
N ASN A 88 2.66 6.52 9.43
CA ASN A 88 1.46 7.28 9.11
C ASN A 88 1.78 8.37 8.07
N ALA A 89 1.14 8.31 6.90
CA ALA A 89 1.28 9.28 5.80
C ALA A 89 -0.01 10.08 5.55
N SER A 90 -0.89 10.19 6.56
CA SER A 90 -2.18 10.90 6.41
C SER A 90 -2.00 12.40 6.13
N GLY A 91 -0.93 13.00 6.66
CA GLY A 91 -0.61 14.42 6.47
C GLY A 91 0.29 14.73 5.28
N ASP A 92 0.78 13.69 4.59
CA ASP A 92 1.74 13.85 3.50
C ASP A 92 1.01 13.96 2.16
N SER A 93 1.54 14.79 1.26
CA SER A 93 1.08 14.87 -0.12
C SER A 93 1.90 14.00 -1.08
N SER A 94 3.09 13.58 -0.65
CA SER A 94 3.96 12.64 -1.35
C SER A 94 5.12 12.21 -0.45
N GLY A 95 5.82 11.14 -0.83
CA GLY A 95 7.07 10.77 -0.19
C GLY A 95 7.68 9.50 -0.75
N ASN A 96 8.87 9.19 -0.24
CA ASN A 96 9.64 8.02 -0.59
C ASN A 96 9.99 7.25 0.69
N VAL A 97 10.00 5.92 0.59
CA VAL A 97 10.38 5.04 1.69
C VAL A 97 11.35 3.98 1.21
N SER A 98 12.17 3.48 2.13
CA SER A 98 13.03 2.34 1.86
C SER A 98 13.08 1.41 3.06
N VAL A 99 13.13 0.11 2.80
CA VAL A 99 13.35 -0.92 3.82
C VAL A 99 14.54 -1.77 3.43
N ARG A 100 15.42 -2.01 4.39
CA ARG A 100 16.67 -2.75 4.19
C ARG A 100 16.57 -4.14 4.81
N ASN A 101 17.16 -5.12 4.15
CA ASN A 101 17.29 -6.46 4.69
C ASN A 101 18.70 -6.99 4.46
N LYS A 102 19.28 -7.65 5.46
CA LYS A 102 20.58 -8.30 5.32
C LYS A 102 20.43 -9.46 4.34
N CYS A 103 21.41 -9.64 3.47
CA CYS A 103 21.37 -10.68 2.44
C CYS A 103 22.67 -11.48 2.40
N SER A 104 22.56 -12.72 1.96
CA SER A 104 23.68 -13.65 1.79
C SER A 104 23.31 -14.65 0.70
N GLY A 105 24.25 -14.97 -0.19
CA GLY A 105 23.98 -15.82 -1.34
C GLY A 105 23.17 -15.11 -2.43
N THR A 106 22.71 -15.89 -3.40
CA THR A 106 21.85 -15.39 -4.47
C THR A 106 20.39 -15.65 -4.15
N ASP A 107 19.62 -14.59 -4.05
CA ASP A 107 18.19 -14.64 -3.75
C ASP A 107 17.41 -13.74 -4.72
N THR A 108 16.14 -14.06 -4.93
CA THR A 108 15.22 -13.26 -5.74
C THR A 108 14.34 -12.40 -4.84
N TRP A 109 14.32 -11.10 -5.09
CA TRP A 109 13.70 -10.09 -4.23
C TRP A 109 12.64 -9.27 -4.98
N ARG A 110 11.69 -8.71 -4.23
CA ARG A 110 10.75 -7.69 -4.70
C ARG A 110 10.29 -6.80 -3.55
N VAL A 111 9.70 -5.65 -3.89
CA VAL A 111 9.04 -4.77 -2.93
C VAL A 111 7.53 -4.95 -3.01
N TRP A 112 6.87 -4.87 -1.87
CA TRP A 112 5.42 -4.71 -1.76
C TRP A 112 5.14 -3.48 -0.91
N ILE A 113 4.21 -2.63 -1.31
CA ILE A 113 3.79 -1.45 -0.55
C ILE A 113 2.26 -1.40 -0.51
N ASP A 114 1.73 -0.90 0.59
CA ASP A 114 0.30 -0.81 0.86
C ASP A 114 0.00 0.40 1.73
N GLY A 115 -1.24 0.86 1.67
CA GLY A 115 -1.76 1.97 2.44
C GLY A 115 -3.24 1.79 2.73
N GLU A 116 -3.72 2.32 3.85
CA GLU A 116 -5.11 2.16 4.28
C GLU A 116 -6.14 2.58 3.21
N ASN A 117 -5.82 3.64 2.46
CA ASN A 117 -6.69 4.23 1.45
C ASN A 117 -6.18 4.02 0.01
N THR A 118 -5.45 2.94 -0.24
CA THR A 118 -4.90 2.64 -1.58
C THR A 118 -4.84 1.14 -1.82
N ASP A 119 -4.76 0.74 -3.09
CA ASP A 119 -4.50 -0.66 -3.43
C ASP A 119 -3.01 -0.97 -3.24
N SER A 120 -2.72 -2.12 -2.63
CA SER A 120 -1.35 -2.58 -2.52
C SER A 120 -0.69 -2.74 -3.90
N ARG A 121 0.60 -2.42 -3.99
CA ARG A 121 1.41 -2.54 -5.20
C ARG A 121 2.60 -3.43 -4.96
N THR A 122 2.94 -4.20 -5.98
CA THR A 122 4.13 -5.05 -6.00
C THR A 122 5.08 -4.53 -7.08
N GLY A 123 6.34 -4.37 -6.70
CA GLY A 123 7.40 -3.93 -7.59
C GLY A 123 7.91 -5.07 -8.48
N PRO A 124 8.79 -4.74 -9.42
CA PRO A 124 9.45 -5.76 -10.23
C PRO A 124 10.32 -6.69 -9.37
N THR A 125 10.52 -7.88 -9.91
CA THR A 125 11.34 -8.92 -9.29
C THR A 125 12.79 -8.81 -9.78
N LYS A 126 13.77 -8.99 -8.89
CA LYS A 126 15.19 -8.97 -9.23
C LYS A 126 15.97 -10.03 -8.44
N SER A 127 16.81 -10.80 -9.14
CA SER A 127 17.80 -11.66 -8.49
C SER A 127 19.04 -10.85 -8.13
N ILE A 128 19.48 -10.95 -6.88
CA ILE A 128 20.62 -10.21 -6.33
C ILE A 128 21.52 -11.19 -5.60
N THR A 129 22.82 -11.12 -5.91
CA THR A 129 23.87 -11.88 -5.23
C THR A 129 24.55 -11.02 -4.18
N CYS A 130 24.45 -11.50 -2.95
CA CYS A 130 25.18 -11.09 -1.78
C CYS A 130 26.12 -12.24 -1.37
#